data_AF-A0A961MFR9-F1
#
_entry.id   AF-A0A961MFR9-F1
#
_cell.length_a   1.000
_cell.length_b   1.000
_cell.length_c   1.000
_cell.angle_alpha   90.00
_cell.angle_beta   90.00
_cell.angle_gamma   90.00
#
_symmetry.space_group_name_H-M   'P 1'
#
loop_
_entity.id
_entity.type
_entity.pdbx_description
1 polymer ?
#
loop_
_entity_poly.entity_id
_entity_poly.type
_entity_poly.pdbx_seq_one_letter_code
_entity_poly.pdbx_strand_id
1 'polypeptide(L)'
;MTLLRLAAYEQQLKWLAFGLGLCSTVCVVQGWQLAAMLFSLPFCLIWVYCGWLHRERQLKYINLMFTALYVYGIARYVLIA
;
A
#
# COMPACT_ATOMS: atom_id res chain seq x y z
N MET A 1 -18.60 -10.19 -11.21
CA MET A 1 -18.57 -11.45 -10.45
C MET A 1 -17.23 -11.67 -9.71
N THR A 2 -16.08 -11.23 -10.24
CA THR A 2 -14.75 -11.39 -9.59
C THR A 2 -14.56 -10.57 -8.31
N LEU A 3 -15.10 -9.35 -8.25
CA LEU A 3 -15.02 -8.50 -7.06
C LEU A 3 -15.75 -9.09 -5.83
N LEU A 4 -16.80 -9.89 -6.05
CA LEU A 4 -17.56 -10.55 -4.97
C LEU A 4 -16.79 -11.69 -4.31
N ARG A 5 -15.87 -12.37 -5.02
CA ARG A 5 -15.03 -13.44 -4.43
C ARG A 5 -13.95 -12.89 -3.51
N LEU A 6 -13.41 -11.72 -3.82
CA LEU A 6 -12.38 -11.06 -3.02
C LEU A 6 -12.95 -10.36 -1.77
N ALA A 7 -14.26 -10.06 -1.74
CA ALA A 7 -14.94 -9.55 -0.54
C ALA A 7 -14.87 -10.55 0.63
N ALA A 8 -14.85 -11.86 0.35
CA ALA A 8 -14.69 -12.89 1.38
C ALA A 8 -13.31 -12.81 2.08
N TYR A 9 -12.28 -12.31 1.38
CA TYR A 9 -10.92 -12.19 1.88
C TYR A 9 -10.57 -10.78 2.37
N GLU A 10 -11.55 -9.86 2.37
CA GLU A 10 -11.32 -8.46 2.68
C GLU A 10 -10.71 -8.26 4.07
N GLN A 11 -11.19 -9.02 5.05
CA GLN A 11 -10.66 -8.93 6.42
C GLN A 11 -9.19 -9.38 6.48
N GLN A 12 -8.82 -10.44 5.76
CA GLN A 12 -7.44 -10.91 5.69
C GLN A 12 -6.55 -9.92 4.94
N LEU A 13 -7.06 -9.30 3.86
CA LEU A 13 -6.39 -8.23 3.14
C LEU A 13 -6.13 -7.02 4.06
N LYS A 14 -7.10 -6.61 4.86
CA LYS A 14 -6.94 -5.53 5.85
C LYS A 14 -5.87 -5.85 6.90
N TRP A 15 -5.85 -7.09 7.42
CA TRP A 15 -4.81 -7.52 8.35
C TRP A 15 -3.42 -7.57 7.71
N LEU A 16 -3.34 -7.99 6.44
CA LEU A 16 -2.09 -7.98 5.69
C LEU A 16 -1.61 -6.56 5.44
N ALA A 17 -2.50 -5.63 5.07
CA ALA A 17 -2.19 -4.21 4.97
C ALA A 17 -1.72 -3.64 6.32
N PHE A 18 -2.38 -3.99 7.42
CA PHE A 18 -1.94 -3.58 8.76
C PHE A 18 -0.52 -4.05 9.06
N GLY A 19 -0.21 -5.32 8.80
CA GLY A 19 1.14 -5.88 8.97
C GLY A 19 2.19 -5.17 8.10
N LEU A 20 1.87 -4.93 6.82
CA LEU A 20 2.75 -4.18 5.92
C LEU A 20 3.00 -2.74 6.38
N GLY A 21 1.96 -2.06 6.89
CA GLY A 21 2.07 -0.72 7.45
C GLY A 21 2.96 -0.67 8.70
N LEU A 22 2.86 -1.68 9.56
CA LEU A 22 3.74 -1.83 10.72
C LEU A 22 5.20 -2.05 10.28
N CYS A 23 5.45 -2.98 9.35
CA CYS A 23 6.78 -3.24 8.81
C CYS A 23 7.38 -2.00 8.15
N SER A 24 6.57 -1.27 7.36
CA SER A 24 6.98 0.01 6.77
C SER A 24 7.40 1.01 7.84
N THR A 25 6.61 1.17 8.90
CA THR A 25 6.90 2.10 10.00
C THR A 25 8.21 1.74 10.70
N VAL A 26 8.43 0.44 10.97
CA VAL A 26 9.70 -0.05 11.53
C VAL A 26 10.87 0.28 10.60
N CYS A 27 10.73 0.08 9.29
CA CYS A 27 11.77 0.42 8.33
C CYS A 27 12.07 1.93 8.30
N VAL A 28 11.04 2.78 8.41
CA VAL A 28 11.22 4.24 8.50
C VAL A 28 12.00 4.62 9.75
N VAL A 29 11.64 4.06 10.91
CA VAL A 29 12.33 4.33 12.19
C VAL A 29 13.79 3.86 12.15
N GLN A 30 14.07 2.74 11.48
CA GLN A 30 15.44 2.20 11.33
C GLN A 30 16.24 2.88 10.20
N GLY A 31 15.66 3.83 9.47
CA GLY A 31 16.33 4.51 8.35
C GLY A 31 16.44 3.68 7.06
N TRP A 32 15.76 2.54 6.97
CA TRP A 32 15.75 1.66 5.78
C TRP A 32 14.75 2.14 4.75
N GLN A 33 15.10 3.23 4.06
CA GLN A 33 14.17 3.95 3.19
C GLN A 33 13.64 3.12 2.01
N LEU A 34 14.49 2.29 1.37
CA LEU A 34 14.03 1.41 0.28
C LEU A 34 13.03 0.37 0.79
N ALA A 35 13.35 -0.31 1.89
CA ALA A 35 12.48 -1.31 2.49
C ALA A 35 11.13 -0.70 2.90
N ALA A 36 11.14 0.52 3.48
CA ALA A 36 9.93 1.26 3.81
C ALA A 36 9.05 1.50 2.57
N MET A 37 9.63 1.91 1.44
CA MET A 37 8.89 2.10 0.19
C MET A 37 8.33 0.78 -0.37
N LEU A 38 9.12 -0.30 -0.29
CA LEU A 38 8.71 -1.64 -0.76
C LEU A 38 7.58 -2.24 0.07
N PHE A 39 7.52 -1.99 1.37
CA PHE A 39 6.38 -2.41 2.21
C PHE A 39 5.16 -1.49 2.03
N SER A 40 5.39 -0.19 1.84
CA SER A 40 4.31 0.80 1.69
C SER A 40 3.55 0.67 0.38
N LEU A 41 4.20 0.26 -0.71
CA LEU A 41 3.57 0.09 -2.01
C LEU A 41 2.45 -0.97 -2.01
N PRO A 42 2.66 -2.24 -1.60
CA PRO A 42 1.59 -3.23 -1.52
C PRO A 42 0.54 -2.85 -0.47
N PHE A 43 0.95 -2.20 0.64
CA PHE A 43 0.03 -1.64 1.63
C PHE A 43 -0.97 -0.66 1.00
N CYS A 44 -0.49 0.32 0.23
CA CYS A 44 -1.35 1.30 -0.42
C CYS A 44 -2.27 0.66 -1.47
N LEU A 45 -1.76 -0.29 -2.26
CA LEU A 45 -2.57 -0.99 -3.26
C LEU A 45 -3.76 -1.75 -2.64
N ILE A 46 -3.55 -2.38 -1.48
CA ILE A 46 -4.63 -3.06 -0.75
C ILE A 46 -5.68 -2.05 -0.30
N TRP A 47 -5.28 -0.89 0.22
CA TRP A 47 -6.23 0.15 0.62
C TRP A 47 -6.94 0.83 -0.55
N VAL A 48 -6.30 0.95 -1.72
CA VAL A 48 -6.99 1.37 -2.96
C VAL A 48 -8.10 0.37 -3.30
N TYR A 49 -7.80 -0.94 -3.21
CA TYR A 49 -8.78 -1.99 -3.44
C TYR A 49 -9.95 -1.93 -2.43
N CYS A 50 -9.66 -1.84 -1.13
CA CYS A 50 -10.69 -1.70 -0.08
C CYS A 50 -11.53 -0.42 -0.26
N GLY A 51 -10.91 0.71 -0.59
CA GLY A 51 -11.60 1.98 -0.86
C GLY A 51 -12.46 1.93 -2.12
N TRP A 52 -12.06 1.14 -3.13
CA TRP A 52 -12.91 0.86 -4.29
C TRP A 52 -14.14 0.04 -3.90
N LEU A 53 -13.97 -1.00 -3.09
CA LEU A 53 -15.04 -1.91 -2.66
C LEU A 53 -16.13 -1.18 -1.85
N HIS A 54 -15.73 -0.28 -0.94
CA HIS A 54 -16.65 0.48 -0.08
C HIS A 54 -17.09 1.82 -0.67
N ARG A 55 -16.64 2.17 -1.89
CA ARG A 55 -16.81 3.49 -2.52
C ARG A 55 -16.32 4.66 -1.67
N GLU A 56 -15.32 4.43 -0.81
CA GLU A 56 -14.68 5.48 -0.02
C GLU A 56 -13.70 6.28 -0.88
N ARG A 57 -14.17 7.43 -1.38
CA ARG A 57 -13.40 8.26 -2.33
C ARG A 57 -12.07 8.75 -1.74
N GLN A 58 -12.08 9.26 -0.51
CA GLN A 58 -10.89 9.82 0.13
C GLN A 58 -9.79 8.76 0.32
N LEU A 59 -10.14 7.60 0.87
CA LEU A 59 -9.23 6.48 1.08
C LEU A 59 -8.64 5.97 -0.23
N LYS A 60 -9.44 5.90 -1.30
CA LYS A 60 -8.99 5.51 -2.64
C LYS A 60 -7.97 6.50 -3.20
N TYR A 61 -8.30 7.79 -3.23
CA TYR A 61 -7.45 8.80 -3.89
C TYR A 61 -6.14 9.04 -3.15
N ILE A 62 -6.16 9.05 -1.81
CA ILE A 62 -4.92 9.23 -1.04
C ILE A 62 -3.95 8.06 -1.24
N ASN A 63 -4.46 6.81 -1.22
CA ASN A 63 -3.61 5.65 -1.44
C ASN A 63 -3.15 5.52 -2.89
N LEU A 64 -3.94 6.01 -3.86
CA LEU A 64 -3.49 6.09 -5.25
C LEU A 64 -2.34 7.10 -5.41
N MET A 65 -2.45 8.27 -4.78
CA MET A 65 -1.38 9.28 -4.76
C MET A 65 -0.12 8.73 -4.07
N PHE A 66 -0.25 8.09 -2.91
CA PHE A 66 0.88 7.45 -2.23
C PHE A 66 1.52 6.35 -3.08
N THR A 67 0.72 5.51 -3.73
CA THR A 67 1.24 4.50 -4.67
C THR A 67 2.11 5.14 -5.75
N ALA A 68 1.64 6.23 -6.37
CA ALA A 68 2.42 6.94 -7.39
C ALA A 68 3.74 7.49 -6.83
N LEU A 69 3.72 8.08 -5.63
CA LEU A 69 4.92 8.59 -4.97
C LEU A 69 5.91 7.48 -4.59
N TYR A 70 5.44 6.33 -4.11
CA TYR A 70 6.29 5.18 -3.81
C TYR A 70 6.89 4.57 -5.08
N VAL A 71 6.13 4.46 -6.16
CA VAL A 71 6.66 4.02 -7.47
C VAL A 71 7.75 4.99 -7.94
N TYR A 72 7.51 6.29 -7.87
CA TYR A 72 8.52 7.30 -8.19
C TYR A 72 9.76 7.18 -7.30
N GLY A 73 9.58 7.04 -5.99
CA GLY A 73 10.68 6.90 -5.03
C GLY A 73 11.53 5.65 -5.27
N ILE A 74 10.91 4.51 -5.56
CA ILE A 74 11.59 3.26 -5.91
C ILE A 74 12.31 3.40 -7.26
N ALA A 75 11.64 3.94 -8.28
CA ALA A 75 12.26 4.16 -9.59
C ALA A 75 13.48 5.09 -9.48
N ARG A 76 13.37 6.18 -8.72
CA ARG A 76 14.49 7.08 -8.43
C ARG A 76 15.62 6.36 -7.72
N TYR A 77 15.31 5.55 -6.71
CA TYR A 77 16.31 4.78 -5.97
C TYR A 77 17.05 3.81 -6.91
N VAL A 78 16.34 3.08 -7.78
CA VAL A 78 16.96 2.10 -8.69
C VAL A 78 17.75 2.76 -9.84
N LEU A 79 17.32 3.93 -10.32
CA LEU A 79 17.95 4.61 -11.47
C LEU A 79 19.11 5.54 -11.09
N ILE A 80 19.18 6.01 -9.84
CA ILE A 80 20.13 7.05 -9.40
C ILE A 80 21.06 6.56 -8.29
N ALA A 81 20.71 5.53 -7.51
CA ALA A 81 21.60 4.93 -6.51
C ALA A 81 22.54 3.90 -7.16
#